data_AF-A0A7X7TAY4-F1
#
_entry.id   AF-A0A7X7TAY4-F1
#
_cell.length_a   1.000
_cell.length_b   1.000
_cell.length_c   1.000
_cell.angle_alpha   90.00
_cell.angle_beta   90.00
_cell.angle_gamma   90.00
#
_symmetry.space_group_name_H-M   'P 1'
#
loop_
_entity.id
_entity.type
_entity.pdbx_description
1 polymer ?
#
loop_
_entity_poly.entity_id
_entity_poly.type
_entity_poly.pdbx_seq_one_letter_code
_entity_poly.pdbx_strand_id
1 'polypeptide(L)'
;MDTKGFCWGVVLTVLAVSVCEGESLPLPINGTKWTQTVFPDAGQSELPGEPAARMMIEPDSPYGPCLVVGPWYVGQWGLRYQFYQRLPMTTGTIRGWYKTDKILPFQAEVVVSFYAGDRRIAKTRFDLEPSPAWRRFEVAVRVPPSGTDSLSPGFGLGEKTGGKIWFADLSMDSTVAPLPTEPKPALLSRFRPFLSFPESKTFRLQKDKDVWWLISPDGQPFYSVAAVGPSLPQADPIPEGLEAVQRIRDWGFNSLAGWTNPERWAKVNDVLVAQGQLALPMFAVIESNTIKSEFDWLTDGSDPGPEGHRFPDPFDPRFESAYSAAVKKVYAVLGGKPWFVAWFADNELSHDRLYRRVWSRACSETFVQSLQVRYQNISRLNDAWKSDYISFTDLSLQKPLPSATDDTQMRDYLAFERKIVQQYIETTLRCIRVIDPDRPIFSNRFMASDIGAYARLLDLYKPYDGIGVNLYPANRGEGLSAGETAFLKMFYDLTGKPILIGEWSVPAVDSGLYDPAQPQGLDWSWNEAVIDQSRRAMQARRLSLDFYNLPFVVGAHWFTWQDIDTPERRANRGLMRIDGKPWEKLTEQFRQVHASILNR
;
A
#
# COMPACT_ATOMS: atom_id res chain seq x y z
N MET A 1 72.08 25.17 -23.28
CA MET A 1 72.20 24.24 -24.42
C MET A 1 71.19 23.13 -24.20
N ASP A 2 70.42 22.85 -25.24
CA ASP A 2 69.36 21.84 -25.34
C ASP A 2 69.80 20.44 -24.91
N THR A 3 68.90 19.67 -24.26
CA THR A 3 68.63 18.25 -24.57
C THR A 3 67.50 17.64 -23.71
N LYS A 4 66.35 17.43 -24.38
CA LYS A 4 65.55 16.20 -24.47
C LYS A 4 65.33 15.33 -23.20
N GLY A 5 64.11 15.39 -22.66
CA GLY A 5 63.51 14.33 -21.84
C GLY A 5 62.43 13.57 -22.63
N PHE A 6 62.66 12.27 -22.83
CA PHE A 6 61.81 11.33 -23.56
C PHE A 6 60.69 10.82 -22.63
N CYS A 7 59.42 11.12 -22.92
CA CYS A 7 58.27 10.55 -22.21
C CYS A 7 57.66 9.41 -23.04
N TRP A 8 57.63 8.21 -22.47
CA TRP A 8 56.88 7.07 -23.01
C TRP A 8 55.38 7.31 -22.82
N GLY A 9 54.65 7.47 -23.92
CA GLY A 9 53.19 7.44 -23.94
C GLY A 9 52.69 6.00 -23.93
N VAL A 10 52.02 5.61 -22.84
CA VAL A 10 51.15 4.43 -22.83
C VAL A 10 49.80 4.87 -23.39
N VAL A 11 49.44 4.34 -24.56
CA VAL A 11 48.11 4.51 -25.16
C VAL A 11 47.12 3.70 -24.33
N LEU A 12 46.30 4.39 -23.55
CA LEU A 12 45.12 3.81 -22.90
C LEU A 12 43.96 3.83 -23.90
N THR A 13 43.71 2.69 -24.55
CA THR A 13 42.53 2.48 -25.37
C THR A 13 41.32 2.39 -24.44
N VAL A 14 40.63 3.51 -24.23
CA VAL A 14 39.32 3.53 -23.58
C VAL A 14 38.31 2.95 -24.57
N LEU A 15 37.96 1.67 -24.39
CA LEU A 15 36.78 1.08 -24.98
C LEU A 15 35.56 1.75 -24.35
N ALA A 16 35.04 2.79 -25.01
CA ALA A 16 33.73 3.34 -24.72
C ALA A 16 32.69 2.28 -25.07
N VAL A 17 32.20 1.57 -24.05
CA VAL A 17 30.96 0.80 -24.17
C VAL A 17 29.84 1.83 -24.29
N SER A 18 29.36 2.04 -25.52
CA SER A 18 28.14 2.79 -25.79
C SER A 18 26.98 2.07 -25.10
N VAL A 19 26.53 2.61 -23.96
CA VAL A 19 25.22 2.28 -23.41
C VAL A 19 24.20 2.82 -24.40
N CYS A 20 23.41 1.97 -25.04
CA CYS A 20 22.28 2.41 -25.85
C CYS A 20 21.31 3.17 -24.94
N GLU A 21 21.33 4.50 -24.98
CA GLU A 21 20.26 5.33 -24.42
C GLU A 21 18.96 4.96 -25.15
N GLY A 22 17.96 4.51 -24.41
CA GLY A 22 16.64 4.28 -24.98
C GLY A 22 16.07 5.56 -25.57
N GLU A 23 15.40 5.48 -26.71
CA GLU A 23 14.73 6.64 -27.29
C GLU A 23 13.66 7.16 -26.31
N SER A 24 13.87 8.37 -25.78
CA SER A 24 12.86 9.10 -25.02
C SER A 24 11.96 9.83 -25.99
N LEU A 25 10.69 9.46 -26.03
CA LEU A 25 9.69 10.12 -26.86
C LEU A 25 9.05 11.28 -26.07
N PRO A 26 9.33 12.55 -26.40
CA PRO A 26 8.68 13.66 -25.73
C PRO A 26 7.18 13.67 -26.02
N LEU A 27 6.38 14.02 -25.01
CA LEU A 27 4.95 14.27 -25.11
C LEU A 27 4.73 15.78 -25.04
N PRO A 28 4.97 16.52 -26.15
CA PRO A 28 5.01 17.98 -26.12
C PRO A 28 3.67 18.57 -25.66
N ILE A 29 3.75 19.51 -24.72
CA ILE A 29 2.60 20.23 -24.19
C ILE A 29 2.32 21.43 -25.10
N ASN A 30 1.49 21.21 -26.11
CA ASN A 30 0.94 22.26 -26.97
C ASN A 30 -0.51 21.95 -27.35
N GLY A 31 -1.27 22.97 -27.78
CA GLY A 31 -2.72 22.88 -27.94
C GLY A 31 -3.23 21.86 -28.96
N THR A 32 -2.40 21.35 -29.87
CA THR A 32 -2.81 20.43 -30.95
C THR A 32 -2.53 18.96 -30.66
N LYS A 33 -1.80 18.66 -29.58
CA LYS A 33 -1.36 17.29 -29.24
C LYS A 33 -2.18 16.63 -28.15
N TRP A 34 -3.15 17.34 -27.57
CA TRP A 34 -3.94 16.85 -26.45
C TRP A 34 -5.43 17.05 -26.70
N THR A 35 -6.20 15.98 -26.51
CA THR A 35 -7.66 16.03 -26.50
C THR A 35 -8.11 16.28 -25.07
N GLN A 36 -8.88 17.33 -24.83
CA GLN A 36 -9.58 17.51 -23.57
C GLN A 36 -10.76 16.56 -23.53
N THR A 37 -10.94 15.83 -22.44
CA THR A 37 -12.09 14.95 -22.28
C THR A 37 -12.72 15.10 -20.91
N VAL A 38 -14.02 15.41 -20.95
CA VAL A 38 -14.94 15.28 -19.82
C VAL A 38 -15.88 14.15 -20.16
N PHE A 39 -16.00 13.14 -19.30
CA PHE A 39 -16.88 12.00 -19.57
C PHE A 39 -18.12 12.03 -18.66
N PRO A 40 -19.35 12.00 -19.21
CA PRO A 40 -19.73 12.50 -20.55
C PRO A 40 -19.49 14.02 -20.65
N ASP A 41 -19.71 14.60 -21.83
CA ASP A 41 -19.52 16.03 -22.10
C ASP A 41 -20.08 16.89 -20.96
N ALA A 42 -19.29 17.86 -20.48
CA ALA A 42 -19.73 18.77 -19.44
C ALA A 42 -20.93 19.58 -19.98
N GLY A 43 -22.11 19.44 -19.36
CA GLY A 43 -23.21 20.37 -19.56
C GLY A 43 -22.84 21.79 -19.11
N GLN A 44 -23.77 22.75 -19.26
CA GLN A 44 -23.58 24.08 -18.69
C GLN A 44 -23.53 24.02 -17.16
N SER A 45 -22.68 24.84 -16.54
CA SER A 45 -22.64 24.97 -15.08
C SER A 45 -23.90 25.68 -14.59
N GLU A 46 -24.61 25.08 -13.62
CA GLU A 46 -25.74 25.71 -12.93
C GLU A 46 -25.29 26.73 -11.88
N LEU A 47 -24.00 26.78 -11.55
CA LEU A 47 -23.42 27.73 -10.60
C LEU A 47 -23.05 29.04 -11.32
N PRO A 48 -23.63 30.20 -10.90
CA PRO A 48 -23.37 31.47 -11.56
C PRO A 48 -21.88 31.84 -11.52
N GLY A 49 -21.25 31.97 -12.69
CA GLY A 49 -19.87 32.46 -12.82
C GLY A 49 -18.76 31.42 -12.70
N GLU A 50 -19.06 30.14 -12.43
CA GLU A 50 -18.05 29.08 -12.36
C GLU A 50 -18.03 28.18 -13.61
N PRO A 51 -16.87 27.94 -14.23
CA PRO A 51 -16.77 27.04 -15.38
C PRO A 51 -17.07 25.60 -14.97
N ALA A 52 -17.87 24.89 -15.78
CA ALA A 52 -18.27 23.49 -15.58
C ALA A 52 -17.06 22.55 -15.34
N ALA A 53 -15.98 22.78 -16.10
CA ALA A 53 -14.66 22.21 -15.89
C ALA A 53 -13.64 23.17 -16.51
N ARG A 54 -12.43 23.27 -15.93
CA ARG A 54 -11.34 24.06 -16.49
C ARG A 54 -10.17 23.16 -16.88
N MET A 55 -9.77 23.29 -18.13
CA MET A 55 -8.59 22.66 -18.68
C MET A 55 -7.86 23.68 -19.54
N MET A 56 -6.59 23.93 -19.23
CA MET A 56 -5.78 24.91 -19.97
C MET A 56 -4.32 24.49 -19.99
N ILE A 57 -3.57 25.09 -20.91
CA ILE A 57 -2.11 25.00 -20.95
C ILE A 57 -1.56 26.32 -20.39
N GLU A 58 -0.76 26.24 -19.33
CA GLU A 58 -0.06 27.39 -18.75
C GLU A 58 1.41 27.38 -19.19
N PRO A 59 1.99 28.51 -19.63
CA PRO A 59 3.39 28.56 -20.08
C PRO A 59 4.40 28.53 -18.93
N ASP A 60 4.01 28.95 -17.73
CA ASP A 60 4.92 29.25 -16.62
C ASP A 60 4.94 28.13 -15.57
N SER A 61 5.84 27.16 -15.77
CA SER A 61 6.30 26.28 -14.71
C SER A 61 7.83 26.22 -14.67
N PRO A 62 8.45 25.73 -13.58
CA PRO A 62 9.88 25.49 -13.54
C PRO A 62 10.38 24.49 -14.60
N TYR A 63 9.49 23.77 -15.27
CA TYR A 63 9.78 22.72 -16.26
C TYR A 63 9.19 23.03 -17.64
N GLY A 64 8.86 24.30 -17.91
CA GLY A 64 8.26 24.74 -19.18
C GLY A 64 6.72 24.68 -19.18
N PRO A 65 6.07 24.61 -20.36
CA PRO A 65 4.61 24.58 -20.46
C PRO A 65 4.01 23.39 -19.70
N CYS A 66 2.85 23.59 -19.09
CA CYS A 66 2.18 22.56 -18.28
C CYS A 66 0.68 22.44 -18.59
N LEU A 67 0.18 21.21 -18.51
CA LEU A 67 -1.24 20.89 -18.55
C LEU A 67 -1.85 21.21 -17.21
N VAL A 68 -2.90 22.02 -17.18
CA VAL A 68 -3.65 22.34 -15.97
C VAL A 68 -5.03 21.71 -16.05
N VAL A 69 -5.36 20.90 -15.07
CA VAL A 69 -6.63 20.17 -14.97
C VAL A 69 -7.32 20.58 -13.67
N GLY A 70 -8.55 21.05 -13.79
CA GLY A 70 -9.34 21.53 -12.67
C GLY A 70 -9.39 23.07 -12.57
N PRO A 71 -10.35 23.64 -11.84
CA PRO A 71 -11.42 22.95 -11.11
C PRO A 71 -12.41 22.21 -12.01
N TRP A 72 -13.10 21.21 -11.45
CA TRP A 72 -14.09 20.36 -12.12
C TRP A 72 -15.35 20.23 -11.26
N TYR A 73 -16.49 20.70 -11.78
CA TYR A 73 -17.76 20.71 -11.04
C TYR A 73 -18.89 19.94 -11.76
N VAL A 74 -18.89 19.88 -13.10
CA VAL A 74 -19.96 19.25 -13.90
C VAL A 74 -19.39 18.21 -14.87
N GLY A 75 -20.08 17.07 -15.01
CA GLY A 75 -19.60 15.84 -15.69
C GLY A 75 -19.92 14.62 -14.83
N GLN A 76 -19.48 13.41 -15.19
CA GLN A 76 -19.78 12.22 -14.37
C GLN A 76 -18.60 11.27 -14.03
N TRP A 77 -17.63 11.00 -14.92
CA TRP A 77 -16.66 9.88 -14.74
C TRP A 77 -15.18 10.25 -15.02
N GLY A 78 -14.85 11.53 -15.28
CA GLY A 78 -13.47 12.02 -15.28
C GLY A 78 -13.23 13.32 -16.07
N LEU A 79 -12.19 14.06 -15.70
CA LEU A 79 -11.66 15.24 -16.40
C LEU A 79 -10.18 15.02 -16.72
N ARG A 80 -9.80 14.90 -17.99
CA ARG A 80 -8.40 14.61 -18.35
C ARG A 80 -7.98 15.14 -19.72
N TYR A 81 -6.69 15.39 -19.85
CA TYR A 81 -6.03 15.50 -21.14
C TYR A 81 -5.64 14.11 -21.61
N GLN A 82 -6.05 13.71 -22.80
CA GLN A 82 -5.62 12.47 -23.46
C GLN A 82 -4.65 12.82 -24.58
N PHE A 83 -3.51 12.15 -24.66
CA PHE A 83 -2.55 12.39 -25.71
C PHE A 83 -3.11 11.93 -27.07
N TYR A 84 -3.19 12.85 -28.03
CA TYR A 84 -3.92 12.61 -29.28
C TYR A 84 -3.28 11.52 -30.13
N GLN A 85 -1.94 11.52 -30.21
CA GLN A 85 -1.20 10.57 -31.02
C GLN A 85 -1.12 9.22 -30.29
N ARG A 86 -1.66 8.17 -30.90
CA ARG A 86 -1.42 6.80 -30.42
C ARG A 86 0.05 6.48 -30.62
N LEU A 87 0.69 6.07 -29.54
CA LEU A 87 2.07 5.62 -29.54
C LEU A 87 2.08 4.14 -29.91
N PRO A 88 2.99 3.68 -30.78
CA PRO A 88 3.18 2.26 -31.02
C PRO A 88 3.31 1.52 -29.69
N MET A 89 2.71 0.33 -29.59
CA MET A 89 2.79 -0.44 -28.36
C MET A 89 4.25 -0.76 -28.07
N THR A 90 4.76 -0.12 -27.02
CA THR A 90 6.08 -0.37 -26.48
C THR A 90 6.00 -0.45 -24.98
N THR A 91 6.67 -1.46 -24.41
CA THR A 91 6.90 -1.47 -22.97
C THR A 91 7.81 -0.29 -22.63
N GLY A 92 7.44 0.53 -21.67
CA GLY A 92 8.17 1.78 -21.44
C GLY A 92 7.78 2.47 -20.14
N THR A 93 8.34 3.65 -19.92
CA THR A 93 8.06 4.47 -18.72
C THR A 93 7.53 5.83 -19.12
N ILE A 94 6.32 6.17 -18.67
CA ILE A 94 5.76 7.51 -18.76
C ILE A 94 6.30 8.33 -17.59
N ARG A 95 6.84 9.51 -17.85
CA ARG A 95 7.48 10.36 -16.84
C ARG A 95 6.98 11.79 -16.91
N GLY A 96 7.18 12.52 -15.83
CA GLY A 96 7.10 13.97 -15.82
C GLY A 96 7.06 14.57 -14.41
N TRP A 97 6.66 15.82 -14.34
CA TRP A 97 6.48 16.56 -13.09
C TRP A 97 5.02 16.89 -12.86
N TYR A 98 4.59 16.92 -11.60
CA TYR A 98 3.25 17.34 -11.24
C TYR A 98 3.20 18.11 -9.92
N LYS A 99 2.16 18.92 -9.74
CA LYS A 99 1.77 19.50 -8.44
C LYS A 99 0.24 19.52 -8.33
N THR A 100 -0.29 19.60 -7.13
CA THR A 100 -1.74 19.67 -6.87
C THR A 100 -2.06 20.79 -5.88
N ASP A 101 -3.26 21.36 -5.98
CA ASP A 101 -3.76 22.39 -5.06
C ASP A 101 -5.21 22.06 -4.71
N LYS A 102 -5.52 22.00 -3.41
CA LYS A 102 -6.88 21.78 -2.87
C LYS A 102 -7.66 20.61 -3.48
N ILE A 103 -6.96 19.55 -3.88
CA ILE A 103 -7.63 18.36 -4.45
C ILE A 103 -8.07 17.35 -3.40
N LEU A 104 -7.68 17.51 -2.12
CA LEU A 104 -8.09 16.57 -1.06
C LEU A 104 -9.62 16.55 -0.92
N PRO A 105 -10.24 15.36 -0.73
CA PRO A 105 -9.65 14.04 -0.51
C PRO A 105 -9.29 13.23 -1.79
N PHE A 106 -9.31 13.84 -2.97
CA PHE A 106 -9.08 13.18 -4.25
C PHE A 106 -7.60 13.13 -4.65
N GLN A 107 -7.32 12.41 -5.75
CA GLN A 107 -5.99 12.18 -6.30
C GLN A 107 -5.87 12.68 -7.74
N ALA A 108 -4.63 12.97 -8.15
CA ALA A 108 -4.28 13.16 -9.54
C ALA A 108 -4.08 11.81 -10.23
N GLU A 109 -4.27 11.72 -11.54
CA GLU A 109 -4.29 10.43 -12.24
C GLU A 109 -3.52 10.46 -13.54
N VAL A 110 -2.78 9.37 -13.78
CA VAL A 110 -2.25 8.99 -15.08
C VAL A 110 -3.01 7.78 -15.57
N VAL A 111 -3.61 7.85 -16.76
CA VAL A 111 -4.35 6.74 -17.35
C VAL A 111 -3.74 6.34 -18.68
N VAL A 112 -3.39 5.07 -18.83
CA VAL A 112 -2.88 4.50 -20.07
C VAL A 112 -4.01 3.72 -20.73
N SER A 113 -4.47 4.18 -21.88
CA SER A 113 -5.46 3.48 -22.71
C SER A 113 -4.75 2.63 -23.74
N PHE A 114 -5.16 1.36 -23.88
CA PHE A 114 -4.58 0.39 -24.82
C PHE A 114 -5.55 0.08 -25.96
N TYR A 115 -5.04 -0.04 -27.17
CA TYR A 115 -5.81 -0.16 -28.40
C TYR A 115 -5.38 -1.36 -29.25
N ALA A 116 -6.35 -1.94 -29.98
CA ALA A 116 -6.15 -2.85 -31.10
C ALA A 116 -6.88 -2.25 -32.31
N GLY A 117 -6.12 -1.80 -33.30
CA GLY A 117 -6.59 -0.90 -34.35
C GLY A 117 -7.23 0.34 -33.74
N ASP A 118 -8.48 0.61 -34.08
CA ASP A 118 -9.25 1.74 -33.56
C ASP A 118 -10.02 1.46 -32.27
N ARG A 119 -10.03 0.21 -31.81
CA ARG A 119 -10.79 -0.19 -30.64
C ARG A 119 -9.92 -0.07 -29.39
N ARG A 120 -10.38 0.70 -28.39
CA ARG A 120 -9.81 0.65 -27.03
C ARG A 120 -10.18 -0.70 -26.39
N ILE A 121 -9.18 -1.49 -26.02
CA ILE A 121 -9.37 -2.83 -25.45
C ILE A 121 -9.17 -2.88 -23.93
N ALA A 122 -8.39 -1.96 -23.36
CA ALA A 122 -8.24 -1.81 -21.92
C ALA A 122 -7.81 -0.40 -21.53
N LYS A 123 -7.82 -0.13 -20.22
CA LYS A 123 -7.18 1.02 -19.61
C LYS A 123 -6.55 0.62 -18.28
N THR A 124 -5.42 1.21 -17.95
CA THR A 124 -4.79 1.11 -16.62
C THR A 124 -4.72 2.51 -16.02
N ARG A 125 -5.07 2.63 -14.74
CA ARG A 125 -5.01 3.88 -13.98
C ARG A 125 -3.88 3.82 -12.98
N PHE A 126 -3.20 4.94 -12.80
CA PHE A 126 -2.17 5.15 -11.80
C PHE A 126 -2.50 6.44 -11.05
N ASP A 127 -2.74 6.33 -9.75
CA ASP A 127 -3.05 7.48 -8.91
C ASP A 127 -1.75 8.12 -8.39
N LEU A 128 -1.74 9.45 -8.35
CA LEU A 128 -0.66 10.28 -7.84
C LEU A 128 -1.14 11.00 -6.58
N GLU A 129 -0.32 10.96 -5.53
CA GLU A 129 -0.59 11.60 -4.25
C GLU A 129 -0.79 13.11 -4.39
N PRO A 130 -1.65 13.75 -3.59
CA PRO A 130 -1.69 15.20 -3.51
C PRO A 130 -0.32 15.77 -3.08
N SER A 131 0.20 16.75 -3.81
CA SER A 131 1.50 17.36 -3.55
C SER A 131 1.42 18.87 -3.82
N PRO A 132 1.43 19.73 -2.78
CA PRO A 132 1.42 21.19 -2.97
C PRO A 132 2.72 21.71 -3.61
N ALA A 133 3.79 20.91 -3.57
CA ALA A 133 5.05 21.17 -4.26
C ALA A 133 5.17 20.35 -5.55
N TRP A 134 5.98 20.82 -6.49
CA TRP A 134 6.30 20.05 -7.69
C TRP A 134 7.06 18.77 -7.34
N ARG A 135 6.58 17.64 -7.84
CA ARG A 135 7.16 16.30 -7.62
C ARG A 135 7.28 15.56 -8.95
N ARG A 136 8.35 14.79 -9.12
CA ARG A 136 8.52 13.90 -10.28
C ARG A 136 7.65 12.65 -10.11
N PHE A 137 7.04 12.17 -11.18
CA PHE A 137 6.35 10.89 -11.24
C PHE A 137 6.89 10.03 -12.38
N GLU A 138 6.81 8.71 -12.20
CA GLU A 138 7.13 7.72 -13.22
C GLU A 138 6.07 6.63 -13.18
N VAL A 139 5.61 6.17 -14.35
CA VAL A 139 4.56 5.16 -14.53
C VAL A 139 5.03 4.16 -15.58
N ALA A 140 5.28 2.93 -15.17
CA ALA A 140 5.78 1.89 -16.06
C ALA A 140 4.63 1.12 -16.74
N VAL A 141 4.73 0.97 -18.06
CA VAL A 141 3.88 0.11 -18.89
C VAL A 141 4.69 -1.14 -19.22
N ARG A 142 4.54 -2.20 -18.43
CA ARG A 142 5.38 -3.41 -18.53
C ARG A 142 4.74 -4.53 -19.34
N VAL A 143 3.45 -4.75 -19.16
CA VAL A 143 2.72 -5.82 -19.85
C VAL A 143 1.43 -5.24 -20.40
N PRO A 144 1.36 -4.94 -21.70
CA PRO A 144 0.08 -4.55 -22.29
C PRO A 144 -0.89 -5.73 -22.30
N PRO A 145 -2.21 -5.45 -22.34
CA PRO A 145 -3.20 -6.46 -22.67
C PRO A 145 -2.85 -7.18 -23.99
N SER A 146 -3.15 -8.48 -24.05
CA SER A 146 -2.97 -9.25 -25.28
C SER A 146 -3.71 -8.62 -26.46
N GLY A 147 -3.05 -8.59 -27.63
CA GLY A 147 -3.60 -7.97 -28.85
C GLY A 147 -3.45 -6.45 -28.93
N THR A 148 -2.77 -5.79 -27.99
CA THR A 148 -2.51 -4.35 -28.07
C THR A 148 -1.48 -4.03 -29.16
N ASP A 149 -1.79 -3.09 -30.05
CA ASP A 149 -0.84 -2.56 -31.05
C ASP A 149 -0.39 -1.12 -30.76
N SER A 150 -1.14 -0.39 -29.92
CA SER A 150 -0.85 1.00 -29.59
C SER A 150 -1.43 1.42 -28.24
N LEU A 151 -0.88 2.49 -27.67
CA LEU A 151 -1.33 3.06 -26.41
C LEU A 151 -1.43 4.59 -26.47
N SER A 152 -2.17 5.17 -25.51
CA SER A 152 -2.24 6.62 -25.33
C SER A 152 -2.30 6.97 -23.83
N PRO A 153 -1.37 7.78 -23.32
CA PRO A 153 -1.39 8.28 -21.95
C PRO A 153 -2.34 9.47 -21.79
N GLY A 154 -2.96 9.58 -20.63
CA GLY A 154 -3.81 10.71 -20.24
C GLY A 154 -3.58 11.13 -18.79
N PHE A 155 -3.85 12.40 -18.49
CA PHE A 155 -3.50 13.06 -17.23
C PHE A 155 -4.67 13.88 -16.72
N GLY A 156 -5.07 13.70 -15.46
CA GLY A 156 -6.17 14.50 -14.90
C GLY A 156 -6.74 14.01 -13.58
N LEU A 157 -8.06 14.09 -13.47
CA LEU A 157 -8.88 13.79 -12.29
C LEU A 157 -9.90 12.70 -12.63
N GLY A 158 -10.17 11.83 -11.66
CA GLY A 158 -11.31 10.91 -11.70
C GLY A 158 -12.51 11.37 -10.89
N GLU A 159 -12.32 12.36 -10.00
CA GLU A 159 -13.38 12.93 -9.18
C GLU A 159 -13.45 14.45 -9.34
N LYS A 160 -14.67 14.98 -9.21
CA LYS A 160 -14.91 16.43 -9.21
C LYS A 160 -14.14 17.07 -8.07
N THR A 161 -13.62 18.28 -8.25
CA THR A 161 -12.92 19.02 -7.19
C THR A 161 -12.82 20.50 -7.54
N GLY A 162 -12.92 21.38 -6.55
CA GLY A 162 -12.55 22.80 -6.70
C GLY A 162 -11.03 23.02 -6.82
N GLY A 163 -10.24 21.96 -6.64
CA GLY A 163 -8.79 21.97 -6.75
C GLY A 163 -8.27 21.89 -8.20
N LYS A 164 -6.94 21.93 -8.31
CA LYS A 164 -6.22 21.92 -9.59
C LYS A 164 -5.02 20.96 -9.55
N ILE A 165 -4.65 20.46 -10.72
CA ILE A 165 -3.44 19.70 -10.95
C ILE A 165 -2.67 20.34 -12.10
N TRP A 166 -1.35 20.38 -11.99
CA TRP A 166 -0.46 20.74 -13.07
C TRP A 166 0.42 19.56 -13.43
N PHE A 167 0.63 19.29 -14.72
CA PHE A 167 1.56 18.30 -15.26
C PHE A 167 2.52 18.96 -16.25
N ALA A 168 3.82 18.74 -16.11
CA ALA A 168 4.86 19.36 -16.94
C ALA A 168 5.93 18.34 -17.36
N ASP A 169 6.68 18.67 -18.42
CA ASP A 169 7.84 17.90 -18.92
C ASP A 169 7.51 16.40 -19.08
N LEU A 170 6.50 16.13 -19.89
CA LEU A 170 5.96 14.78 -20.10
C LEU A 170 6.74 14.04 -21.19
N SER A 171 7.09 12.79 -20.92
CA SER A 171 7.74 11.91 -21.90
C SER A 171 7.29 10.46 -21.75
N MET A 172 7.52 9.67 -22.79
CA MET A 172 7.46 8.22 -22.74
C MET A 172 8.80 7.65 -23.22
N ASP A 173 9.50 6.97 -22.32
CA ASP A 173 10.74 6.30 -22.66
C ASP A 173 10.43 4.90 -23.21
N SER A 174 10.98 4.59 -24.39
CA SER A 174 10.87 3.25 -25.03
C SER A 174 11.61 2.15 -24.27
N THR A 175 12.37 2.53 -23.25
CA THR A 175 12.96 1.60 -22.29
C THR A 175 12.09 1.53 -21.04
N VAL A 176 11.68 0.32 -20.71
CA VAL A 176 11.53 -0.03 -19.30
C VAL A 176 12.96 -0.10 -18.79
N ALA A 177 13.35 0.77 -17.85
CA ALA A 177 14.67 0.69 -17.26
C ALA A 177 14.92 -0.78 -16.87
N PRO A 178 15.95 -1.44 -17.42
CA PRO A 178 16.28 -2.77 -16.96
C PRO A 178 16.53 -2.65 -15.46
N LEU A 179 15.96 -3.58 -14.68
CA LEU A 179 16.34 -3.68 -13.28
C LEU A 179 17.87 -3.73 -13.24
N PRO A 180 18.53 -2.89 -12.41
CA PRO A 180 19.98 -2.78 -12.40
C PRO A 180 20.64 -4.15 -12.42
N THR A 181 21.61 -4.33 -13.33
CA THR A 181 22.17 -5.65 -13.66
C THR A 181 22.84 -6.31 -12.46
N GLU A 182 23.33 -5.52 -11.52
CA GLU A 182 23.66 -5.92 -10.17
C GLU A 182 23.21 -4.83 -9.18
N PRO A 183 22.75 -5.21 -7.98
CA PRO A 183 22.45 -4.25 -6.95
C PRO A 183 23.73 -3.53 -6.50
N LYS A 184 23.67 -2.20 -6.33
CA LYS A 184 24.71 -1.48 -5.60
C LYS A 184 24.80 -2.09 -4.19
N PRO A 185 25.99 -2.29 -3.61
CA PRO A 185 26.09 -2.79 -2.25
C PRO A 185 25.37 -1.83 -1.29
N ALA A 186 24.18 -2.22 -0.79
CA ALA A 186 23.62 -1.60 0.40
C ALA A 186 24.44 -2.08 1.59
N LEU A 187 25.14 -1.16 2.23
CA LEU A 187 25.78 -1.43 3.51
C LEU A 187 24.72 -1.30 4.62
N LEU A 188 24.76 -2.22 5.57
CA LEU A 188 23.96 -2.12 6.79
C LEU A 188 24.47 -0.92 7.60
N SER A 189 23.64 0.10 7.74
CA SER A 189 23.96 1.35 8.44
C SER A 189 23.45 1.37 9.87
N ARG A 190 22.46 0.54 10.18
CA ARG A 190 21.88 0.36 11.52
C ARG A 190 22.68 -0.69 12.30
N PHE A 191 22.89 -0.41 13.60
CA PHE A 191 23.56 -1.30 14.54
C PHE A 191 22.63 -1.63 15.70
N ARG A 192 22.67 -2.88 16.17
CA ARG A 192 21.95 -3.25 17.40
C ARG A 192 22.53 -2.52 18.62
N PRO A 193 21.69 -2.14 19.60
CA PRO A 193 22.16 -1.67 20.89
C PRO A 193 23.09 -2.70 21.55
N PHE A 194 24.22 -2.26 22.09
CA PHE A 194 25.18 -3.13 22.80
C PHE A 194 24.66 -3.60 24.16
N LEU A 195 23.77 -2.84 24.78
CA LEU A 195 23.21 -3.14 26.08
C LEU A 195 21.84 -3.79 25.91
N SER A 196 21.60 -4.86 26.68
CA SER A 196 20.26 -5.39 26.85
C SER A 196 19.40 -4.41 27.64
N PHE A 197 18.10 -4.45 27.37
CA PHE A 197 17.11 -3.71 28.12
C PHE A 197 16.58 -4.55 29.29
N PRO A 198 15.84 -3.96 30.26
CA PRO A 198 15.19 -4.74 31.31
C PRO A 198 14.25 -5.82 30.73
N GLU A 199 14.30 -6.99 31.35
CA GLU A 199 13.43 -8.13 31.04
C GLU A 199 11.95 -7.78 31.24
N SER A 200 11.08 -8.43 30.46
CA SER A 200 9.63 -8.31 30.53
C SER A 200 8.96 -9.65 30.28
N LYS A 201 7.66 -9.77 30.62
CA LYS A 201 6.91 -11.02 30.37
C LYS A 201 6.58 -11.24 28.89
N THR A 202 6.49 -10.15 28.14
CA THR A 202 6.08 -10.11 26.73
C THR A 202 7.11 -9.32 25.92
N PHE A 203 7.02 -9.45 24.59
CA PHE A 203 7.67 -8.50 23.70
C PHE A 203 7.14 -7.08 23.94
N ARG A 204 7.98 -6.08 23.68
CA ARG A 204 7.60 -4.66 23.74
C ARG A 204 8.32 -3.86 22.66
N LEU A 205 7.87 -2.63 22.44
CA LEU A 205 8.51 -1.69 21.53
C LEU A 205 9.35 -0.70 22.32
N GLN A 206 10.57 -0.43 21.87
CA GLN A 206 11.47 0.52 22.50
C GLN A 206 12.20 1.33 21.45
N LYS A 207 12.26 2.65 21.65
CA LYS A 207 13.15 3.52 20.91
C LYS A 207 14.48 3.63 21.66
N ASP A 208 15.59 3.34 20.98
CA ASP A 208 16.95 3.62 21.43
C ASP A 208 17.57 4.67 20.52
N LYS A 209 17.87 5.84 21.09
CA LYS A 209 18.21 7.05 20.33
C LYS A 209 17.15 7.32 19.27
N ASP A 210 17.52 7.23 17.99
CA ASP A 210 16.63 7.44 16.84
C ASP A 210 16.10 6.16 16.20
N VAL A 211 16.43 4.98 16.75
CA VAL A 211 16.10 3.68 16.17
C VAL A 211 15.09 2.93 17.04
N TRP A 212 14.01 2.45 16.42
CA TRP A 212 13.00 1.60 17.06
C TRP A 212 13.35 0.13 16.97
N TRP A 213 13.11 -0.60 18.05
CA TRP A 213 13.32 -2.03 18.16
C TRP A 213 12.09 -2.70 18.77
N LEU A 214 11.80 -3.93 18.35
CA LEU A 214 11.13 -4.88 19.22
C LEU A 214 12.14 -5.32 20.29
N ILE A 215 11.71 -5.50 21.52
CA ILE A 215 12.53 -6.04 22.60
C ILE A 215 11.89 -7.35 23.02
N SER A 216 12.66 -8.45 22.97
CA SER A 216 12.20 -9.75 23.44
C SER A 216 12.08 -9.79 24.98
N PRO A 217 11.34 -10.77 25.53
CA PRO A 217 11.15 -10.91 26.98
C PRO A 217 12.45 -10.92 27.80
N ASP A 218 13.53 -11.47 27.26
CA ASP A 218 14.88 -11.51 27.85
C ASP A 218 15.66 -10.18 27.70
N GLY A 219 15.00 -9.12 27.23
CA GLY A 219 15.58 -7.78 27.11
C GLY A 219 16.42 -7.55 25.85
N GLN A 220 16.49 -8.52 24.92
CA GLN A 220 17.32 -8.38 23.73
C GLN A 220 16.64 -7.55 22.63
N PRO A 221 17.38 -6.66 21.93
CA PRO A 221 16.88 -6.02 20.72
C PRO A 221 16.58 -7.07 19.64
N PHE A 222 15.40 -6.97 19.04
CA PHE A 222 14.86 -7.87 18.05
C PHE A 222 14.41 -7.10 16.81
N TYR A 223 14.80 -7.60 15.64
CA TYR A 223 14.26 -7.19 14.34
C TYR A 223 13.62 -8.41 13.69
N SER A 224 12.35 -8.32 13.35
CA SER A 224 11.58 -9.46 12.84
C SER A 224 11.78 -9.63 11.34
N VAL A 225 12.46 -10.71 10.94
CA VAL A 225 12.45 -11.22 9.56
C VAL A 225 11.57 -12.46 9.57
N ALA A 226 10.31 -12.29 9.18
CA ALA A 226 9.31 -13.34 9.31
C ALA A 226 8.85 -13.87 7.95
N ALA A 227 8.41 -15.12 7.94
CA ALA A 227 7.67 -15.72 6.84
C ALA A 227 6.30 -16.18 7.32
N VAL A 228 5.31 -16.19 6.43
CA VAL A 228 4.05 -16.91 6.70
C VAL A 228 4.35 -18.40 6.79
N GLY A 229 3.98 -19.03 7.91
CA GLY A 229 4.13 -20.48 8.06
C GLY A 229 3.15 -21.24 7.13
N PRO A 230 3.50 -22.45 6.64
CA PRO A 230 2.59 -23.25 5.84
C PRO A 230 1.28 -23.56 6.56
N SER A 231 0.26 -23.84 5.74
CA SER A 231 -0.94 -24.53 6.20
C SER A 231 -0.56 -25.93 6.68
N LEU A 232 -0.67 -26.17 7.99
CA LEU A 232 -0.42 -27.48 8.59
C LEU A 232 -1.70 -28.33 8.67
N PRO A 233 -1.64 -29.66 8.79
CA PRO A 233 -2.83 -30.49 9.02
C PRO A 233 -3.57 -30.10 10.30
N GLN A 234 -4.89 -30.31 10.33
CA GLN A 234 -5.70 -30.04 11.53
C GLN A 234 -5.52 -31.12 12.61
N ALA A 235 -5.43 -32.39 12.20
CA ALA A 235 -5.39 -33.53 13.11
C ALA A 235 -4.08 -33.58 13.89
N ASP A 236 -2.94 -33.52 13.18
CA ASP A 236 -1.62 -33.46 13.77
C ASP A 236 -0.72 -32.50 12.96
N PRO A 237 -0.49 -31.27 13.45
CA PRO A 237 0.35 -30.30 12.75
C PRO A 237 1.85 -30.45 13.06
N ILE A 238 2.24 -31.31 14.02
CA ILE A 238 3.59 -31.28 14.59
C ILE A 238 4.66 -31.76 13.61
N PRO A 239 4.51 -32.90 12.91
CA PRO A 239 5.55 -33.40 12.01
C PRO A 239 5.89 -32.42 10.89
N GLU A 240 4.90 -31.98 10.10
CA GLU A 240 5.16 -31.01 9.02
C GLU A 240 5.55 -29.64 9.58
N GLY A 241 5.04 -29.28 10.77
CA GLY A 241 5.41 -28.07 11.48
C GLY A 241 6.91 -28.02 11.81
N LEU A 242 7.48 -29.09 12.36
CA LEU A 242 8.90 -29.16 12.69
C LEU A 242 9.79 -29.18 11.44
N GLU A 243 9.37 -29.83 10.35
CA GLU A 243 10.07 -29.74 9.07
C GLU A 243 10.06 -28.31 8.52
N ALA A 244 8.92 -27.62 8.61
CA ALA A 244 8.81 -26.23 8.20
C ALA A 244 9.66 -25.30 9.07
N VAL A 245 9.73 -25.53 10.39
CA VAL A 245 10.61 -24.79 11.31
C VAL A 245 12.07 -24.89 10.86
N GLN A 246 12.53 -26.09 10.48
CA GLN A 246 13.89 -26.29 10.00
C GLN A 246 14.15 -25.45 8.76
N ARG A 247 13.26 -25.47 7.76
CA ARG A 247 13.37 -24.65 6.54
C ARG A 247 13.38 -23.15 6.85
N ILE A 248 12.48 -22.69 7.72
CA ILE A 248 12.39 -21.27 8.13
C ILE A 248 13.72 -20.82 8.72
N ARG A 249 14.30 -21.60 9.64
CA ARG A 249 15.60 -21.31 10.25
C ARG A 249 16.75 -21.38 9.24
N ASP A 250 16.76 -22.38 8.36
CA ASP A 250 17.79 -22.58 7.35
C ASP A 250 17.82 -21.43 6.33
N TRP A 251 16.67 -20.81 6.05
CA TRP A 251 16.55 -19.61 5.21
C TRP A 251 16.76 -18.31 5.99
N GLY A 252 17.15 -18.39 7.27
CA GLY A 252 17.51 -17.26 8.12
C GLY A 252 16.33 -16.47 8.68
N PHE A 253 15.08 -16.89 8.47
CA PHE A 253 13.93 -16.27 9.11
C PHE A 253 13.94 -16.57 10.61
N ASN A 254 13.50 -15.61 11.42
CA ASN A 254 13.55 -15.69 12.88
C ASN A 254 12.17 -15.60 13.54
N SER A 255 11.09 -15.55 12.77
CA SER A 255 9.72 -15.37 13.27
C SER A 255 8.66 -15.81 12.25
N LEU A 256 7.42 -15.94 12.72
CA LEU A 256 6.23 -16.31 11.96
C LEU A 256 5.33 -15.08 11.76
N ALA A 257 4.99 -14.78 10.50
CA ALA A 257 4.19 -13.63 10.11
C ALA A 257 2.71 -13.77 10.52
N GLY A 258 1.97 -12.67 10.51
CA GLY A 258 0.62 -12.56 11.07
C GLY A 258 -0.44 -13.53 10.52
N TRP A 259 -0.31 -13.99 9.27
CA TRP A 259 -1.22 -14.97 8.66
C TRP A 259 -0.95 -16.42 9.02
N THR A 260 0.07 -16.69 9.84
CA THR A 260 0.34 -18.02 10.33
C THR A 260 -0.80 -18.49 11.24
N ASN A 261 -1.36 -19.67 11.00
CA ASN A 261 -2.50 -20.16 11.78
C ASN A 261 -2.10 -20.41 13.26
N PRO A 262 -2.68 -19.66 14.22
CA PRO A 262 -2.27 -19.75 15.63
C PRO A 262 -2.61 -21.09 16.28
N GLU A 263 -3.79 -21.67 15.98
CA GLU A 263 -4.24 -22.94 16.57
C GLU A 263 -3.29 -24.11 16.24
N ARG A 264 -2.68 -24.07 15.04
CA ARG A 264 -1.75 -25.11 14.59
C ARG A 264 -0.33 -24.82 15.03
N TRP A 265 0.16 -23.60 14.80
CA TRP A 265 1.57 -23.25 15.04
C TRP A 265 1.92 -23.06 16.52
N ALA A 266 0.95 -22.73 17.38
CA ALA A 266 1.19 -22.73 18.83
C ALA A 266 1.59 -24.12 19.35
N LYS A 267 0.98 -25.19 18.82
CA LYS A 267 1.34 -26.58 19.18
C LYS A 267 2.78 -26.91 18.78
N VAL A 268 3.19 -26.47 17.59
CA VAL A 268 4.56 -26.63 17.10
C VAL A 268 5.55 -25.90 18.01
N ASN A 269 5.28 -24.63 18.33
CA ASN A 269 6.10 -23.85 19.25
C ASN A 269 6.15 -24.45 20.66
N ASP A 270 5.04 -24.99 21.17
CA ASP A 270 4.99 -25.65 22.48
C ASP A 270 5.88 -26.90 22.52
N VAL A 271 5.91 -27.69 21.43
CA VAL A 271 6.84 -28.83 21.30
C VAL A 271 8.29 -28.36 21.27
N LEU A 272 8.62 -27.31 20.51
CA LEU A 272 9.97 -26.74 20.49
C LEU A 272 10.42 -26.35 21.90
N VAL A 273 9.59 -25.60 22.63
CA VAL A 273 9.90 -25.16 24.00
C VAL A 273 10.05 -26.35 24.94
N ALA A 274 9.16 -27.35 24.87
CA ALA A 274 9.24 -28.55 25.69
C ALA A 274 10.52 -29.36 25.44
N GLN A 275 11.09 -29.28 24.24
CA GLN A 275 12.37 -29.90 23.86
C GLN A 275 13.59 -29.02 24.17
N GLY A 276 13.40 -27.87 24.83
CA GLY A 276 14.49 -26.92 25.12
C GLY A 276 14.97 -26.15 23.88
N GLN A 277 14.22 -26.17 22.78
CA GLN A 277 14.50 -25.38 21.58
C GLN A 277 13.82 -24.01 21.64
N LEU A 278 14.39 -23.04 20.93
CA LEU A 278 13.79 -21.72 20.79
C LEU A 278 12.50 -21.81 19.94
N ALA A 279 11.37 -21.39 20.50
CA ALA A 279 10.17 -21.15 19.70
C ALA A 279 10.46 -20.13 18.59
N LEU A 280 9.66 -20.16 17.51
CA LEU A 280 9.62 -19.06 16.54
C LEU A 280 8.68 -17.98 17.06
N PRO A 281 9.16 -16.76 17.37
CA PRO A 281 8.31 -15.63 17.71
C PRO A 281 7.20 -15.43 16.68
N MET A 282 5.97 -15.24 17.12
CA MET A 282 4.79 -15.25 16.25
C MET A 282 3.95 -13.99 16.39
N PHE A 283 3.38 -13.52 15.29
CA PHE A 283 2.40 -12.43 15.24
C PHE A 283 1.01 -13.00 14.94
N ALA A 284 -0.04 -12.28 15.31
CA ALA A 284 -1.42 -12.70 15.04
C ALA A 284 -2.26 -11.54 14.52
N VAL A 285 -3.09 -11.81 13.51
CA VAL A 285 -4.05 -10.86 12.95
C VAL A 285 -5.44 -11.16 13.52
N ILE A 286 -6.16 -10.14 13.98
CA ILE A 286 -7.61 -10.19 14.14
C ILE A 286 -8.22 -9.45 12.96
N GLU A 287 -8.85 -10.17 12.04
CA GLU A 287 -9.43 -9.60 10.82
C GLU A 287 -10.95 -9.69 10.86
N SER A 288 -11.59 -8.52 10.87
CA SER A 288 -13.04 -8.36 10.90
C SER A 288 -13.73 -9.09 9.75
N ASN A 289 -13.14 -9.04 8.54
CA ASN A 289 -13.70 -9.68 7.34
C ASN A 289 -13.71 -11.22 7.39
N THR A 290 -13.01 -11.85 8.34
CA THR A 290 -13.07 -13.31 8.56
C THR A 290 -13.84 -13.72 9.81
N ILE A 291 -14.36 -12.76 10.59
CA ILE A 291 -15.19 -13.03 11.76
C ILE A 291 -16.55 -13.56 11.30
N LYS A 292 -16.88 -14.79 11.69
CA LYS A 292 -18.17 -15.43 11.41
C LYS A 292 -19.22 -15.02 12.45
N SER A 293 -19.62 -13.75 12.44
CA SER A 293 -20.65 -13.17 13.32
C SER A 293 -21.43 -12.09 12.59
N GLU A 294 -22.66 -11.83 13.03
CA GLU A 294 -23.48 -10.77 12.47
C GLU A 294 -23.18 -9.42 13.12
N PHE A 295 -22.67 -8.48 12.34
CA PHE A 295 -22.57 -7.05 12.62
C PHE A 295 -22.63 -6.29 11.30
N ASP A 296 -22.92 -5.00 11.34
CA ASP A 296 -23.07 -4.19 10.13
C ASP A 296 -21.71 -3.75 9.57
N TRP A 297 -21.63 -3.65 8.24
CA TRP A 297 -20.54 -2.98 7.52
C TRP A 297 -20.96 -1.56 7.18
N LEU A 298 -20.01 -0.63 7.20
CA LEU A 298 -20.25 0.72 6.71
C LEU A 298 -20.68 0.70 5.24
N THR A 299 -21.71 1.47 4.89
CA THR A 299 -22.25 1.53 3.53
C THR A 299 -22.68 2.95 3.16
N ASP A 300 -22.65 3.27 1.87
CA ASP A 300 -23.24 4.49 1.32
C ASP A 300 -24.78 4.40 1.15
N GLY A 301 -25.38 3.31 1.63
CA GLY A 301 -26.82 3.03 1.56
C GLY A 301 -27.12 1.77 0.76
N SER A 302 -26.20 1.32 -0.10
CA SER A 302 -26.33 0.09 -0.88
C SER A 302 -25.03 -0.70 -1.00
N ASP A 303 -23.88 -0.04 -1.15
CA ASP A 303 -22.59 -0.69 -1.30
C ASP A 303 -21.83 -0.71 0.05
N PRO A 304 -21.49 -1.89 0.61
CA PRO A 304 -20.64 -2.00 1.80
C PRO A 304 -19.14 -1.95 1.50
N GLY A 305 -18.77 -1.85 0.22
CA GLY A 305 -17.39 -1.77 -0.24
C GLY A 305 -16.82 -3.11 -0.68
N PRO A 306 -15.54 -3.12 -1.10
CA PRO A 306 -14.90 -4.30 -1.68
C PRO A 306 -14.96 -5.50 -0.73
N GLU A 307 -15.40 -6.64 -1.24
CA GLU A 307 -15.43 -7.90 -0.50
C GLU A 307 -14.04 -8.25 0.05
N GLY A 308 -13.98 -8.73 1.29
CA GLY A 308 -12.73 -9.02 2.00
C GLY A 308 -12.04 -7.79 2.61
N HIS A 309 -12.44 -6.57 2.21
CA HIS A 309 -11.84 -5.31 2.65
C HIS A 309 -12.88 -4.32 3.18
N ARG A 310 -14.06 -4.81 3.59
CA ARG A 310 -15.14 -3.96 4.09
C ARG A 310 -14.78 -3.37 5.45
N PHE A 311 -15.19 -2.14 5.68
CA PHE A 311 -14.96 -1.45 6.94
C PHE A 311 -16.13 -1.75 7.90
N PRO A 312 -15.90 -2.33 9.09
CA PRO A 312 -16.98 -2.64 10.03
C PRO A 312 -17.63 -1.35 10.55
N ASP A 313 -18.93 -1.36 10.82
CA ASP A 313 -19.60 -0.24 11.49
C ASP A 313 -19.12 -0.18 12.96
N PRO A 314 -18.28 0.79 13.33
CA PRO A 314 -17.68 0.80 14.66
C PRO A 314 -18.65 1.27 15.75
N PHE A 315 -19.83 1.77 15.36
CA PHE A 315 -20.91 2.14 16.27
C PHE A 315 -21.89 0.99 16.53
N ASP A 316 -21.82 -0.10 15.76
CA ASP A 316 -22.63 -1.30 16.01
C ASP A 316 -22.05 -2.07 17.22
N PRO A 317 -22.75 -2.16 18.37
CA PRO A 317 -22.24 -2.87 19.54
C PRO A 317 -22.03 -4.37 19.29
N ARG A 318 -22.64 -4.94 18.24
CA ARG A 318 -22.39 -6.31 17.80
C ARG A 318 -20.99 -6.48 17.24
N PHE A 319 -20.43 -5.45 16.57
CA PHE A 319 -19.06 -5.48 16.09
C PHE A 319 -18.08 -5.61 17.25
N GLU A 320 -18.20 -4.79 18.29
CA GLU A 320 -17.34 -4.88 19.48
C GLU A 320 -17.43 -6.28 20.12
N SER A 321 -18.64 -6.81 20.27
CA SER A 321 -18.87 -8.14 20.83
C SER A 321 -18.20 -9.24 20.00
N ALA A 322 -18.36 -9.18 18.68
CA ALA A 322 -17.78 -10.13 17.73
C ALA A 322 -16.25 -10.04 17.69
N TYR A 323 -15.70 -8.83 17.66
CA TYR A 323 -14.26 -8.58 17.69
C TYR A 323 -13.63 -9.06 19.00
N SER A 324 -14.25 -8.75 20.15
CA SER A 324 -13.81 -9.26 21.46
C SER A 324 -13.82 -10.78 21.51
N ALA A 325 -14.84 -11.45 20.95
CA ALA A 325 -14.89 -12.90 20.88
C ALA A 325 -13.76 -13.49 20.01
N ALA A 326 -13.45 -12.85 18.86
CA ALA A 326 -12.33 -13.24 18.01
C ALA A 326 -10.99 -13.11 18.73
N VAL A 327 -10.76 -11.99 19.45
CA VAL A 327 -9.57 -11.79 20.29
C VAL A 327 -9.46 -12.90 21.34
N LYS A 328 -10.53 -13.18 22.10
CA LYS A 328 -10.54 -14.24 23.13
C LYS A 328 -10.17 -15.60 22.55
N LYS A 329 -10.69 -15.92 21.36
CA LYS A 329 -10.40 -17.19 20.68
C LYS A 329 -8.91 -17.34 20.38
N VAL A 330 -8.27 -16.32 19.81
CA VAL A 330 -6.83 -16.38 19.50
C VAL A 330 -5.99 -16.34 20.78
N TYR A 331 -6.39 -15.51 21.76
CA TYR A 331 -5.70 -15.40 23.05
C TYR A 331 -5.74 -16.71 23.84
N ALA A 332 -6.80 -17.53 23.73
CA ALA A 332 -6.85 -18.83 24.39
C ALA A 332 -5.68 -19.77 23.97
N VAL A 333 -5.07 -19.53 22.81
CA VAL A 333 -3.96 -20.32 22.28
C VAL A 333 -2.61 -19.63 22.48
N LEU A 334 -2.55 -18.30 22.31
CA LEU A 334 -1.30 -17.52 22.33
C LEU A 334 -1.03 -16.77 23.65
N GLY A 335 -2.07 -16.58 24.47
CA GLY A 335 -2.04 -15.77 25.67
C GLY A 335 -1.00 -16.25 26.69
N GLY A 336 -0.28 -15.30 27.29
CA GLY A 336 0.80 -15.59 28.24
C GLY A 336 2.05 -16.25 27.65
N LYS A 337 2.07 -16.63 26.36
CA LYS A 337 3.26 -17.21 25.72
C LYS A 337 4.32 -16.11 25.52
N PRO A 338 5.57 -16.33 25.96
CA PRO A 338 6.64 -15.34 25.82
C PRO A 338 7.07 -15.16 24.36
N TRP A 339 6.86 -16.16 23.51
CA TRP A 339 7.15 -16.10 22.07
C TRP A 339 6.05 -15.42 21.24
N PHE A 340 4.89 -15.10 21.82
CA PHE A 340 3.90 -14.30 21.09
C PHE A 340 4.38 -12.83 21.04
N VAL A 341 4.43 -12.21 19.86
CA VAL A 341 5.09 -10.89 19.70
C VAL A 341 4.08 -9.76 19.78
N ALA A 342 3.10 -9.75 18.89
CA ALA A 342 2.17 -8.64 18.75
C ALA A 342 0.89 -9.03 18.01
N TRP A 343 -0.15 -8.23 18.24
CA TRP A 343 -1.41 -8.25 17.49
C TRP A 343 -1.32 -7.31 16.28
N PHE A 344 -1.98 -7.66 15.18
CA PHE A 344 -2.45 -6.72 14.16
C PHE A 344 -3.96 -6.57 14.27
N ALA A 345 -4.44 -5.34 14.34
CA ALA A 345 -5.86 -5.02 14.34
C ALA A 345 -6.34 -4.78 12.90
N ASP A 346 -6.85 -5.83 12.25
CA ASP A 346 -7.29 -5.90 10.86
C ASP A 346 -6.21 -5.93 9.78
N ASN A 347 -6.68 -6.17 8.55
CA ASN A 347 -5.92 -6.17 7.32
C ASN A 347 -6.64 -5.33 6.25
N GLU A 348 -5.93 -4.41 5.61
CA GLU A 348 -6.33 -3.73 4.36
C GLU A 348 -7.80 -3.29 4.32
N LEU A 349 -8.33 -2.79 5.44
CA LEU A 349 -9.68 -2.20 5.43
C LEU A 349 -9.74 -1.06 4.41
N SER A 350 -10.78 -1.06 3.58
CA SER A 350 -10.96 -0.04 2.56
C SER A 350 -11.35 1.29 3.20
N HIS A 351 -10.46 2.26 3.08
CA HIS A 351 -10.73 3.65 3.43
C HIS A 351 -11.25 4.44 2.22
N ASP A 352 -11.44 3.77 1.08
CA ASP A 352 -11.85 4.45 -0.15
C ASP A 352 -13.24 5.07 0.04
N ARG A 353 -13.27 6.39 -0.10
CA ARG A 353 -14.45 7.25 0.11
C ARG A 353 -15.20 6.88 1.40
N LEU A 354 -14.48 6.54 2.47
CA LEU A 354 -15.09 6.13 3.74
C LEU A 354 -16.08 7.18 4.28
N TYR A 355 -15.82 8.46 4.02
CA TYR A 355 -16.72 9.57 4.33
C TYR A 355 -18.11 9.41 3.73
N ARG A 356 -18.29 8.71 2.60
CA ARG A 356 -19.61 8.45 2.00
C ARG A 356 -20.37 7.31 2.70
N ARG A 357 -19.66 6.47 3.46
CA ARG A 357 -20.17 5.21 4.02
C ARG A 357 -20.80 5.37 5.41
N VAL A 358 -21.59 6.42 5.60
CA VAL A 358 -22.19 6.78 6.90
C VAL A 358 -23.58 6.17 7.12
N TRP A 359 -24.10 5.41 6.16
CA TRP A 359 -25.52 5.03 6.08
C TRP A 359 -25.83 3.58 6.45
N SER A 360 -24.91 2.89 7.13
CA SER A 360 -25.21 1.70 7.91
C SER A 360 -26.04 2.07 9.13
N ARG A 361 -26.73 1.09 9.75
CA ARG A 361 -27.74 1.36 10.78
C ARG A 361 -27.20 2.20 11.94
N ALA A 362 -26.20 1.73 12.67
CA ALA A 362 -25.69 2.42 13.86
C ALA A 362 -24.90 3.69 13.50
N CYS A 363 -24.11 3.65 12.41
CA CYS A 363 -23.39 4.80 11.92
C CYS A 363 -24.32 5.95 11.50
N SER A 364 -25.45 5.64 10.84
CA SER A 364 -26.42 6.64 10.39
C SER A 364 -27.07 7.38 11.54
N GLU A 365 -27.44 6.66 12.60
CA GLU A 365 -27.99 7.24 13.82
C GLU A 365 -26.99 8.21 14.46
N THR A 366 -25.72 7.78 14.57
CA THR A 366 -24.64 8.60 15.14
C THR A 366 -24.32 9.82 14.26
N PHE A 367 -24.36 9.65 12.94
CA PHE A 367 -24.14 10.73 11.98
C PHE A 367 -25.20 11.81 12.11
N VAL A 368 -26.47 11.42 12.06
CA VAL A 368 -27.61 12.32 12.18
C VAL A 368 -27.63 13.02 13.54
N GLN A 369 -27.34 12.31 14.63
CA GLN A 369 -27.20 12.91 15.96
C GLN A 369 -26.07 13.96 15.99
N SER A 370 -24.94 13.70 15.33
CA SER A 370 -23.84 14.65 15.26
C SER A 370 -24.23 15.94 14.51
N LEU A 371 -25.06 15.82 13.47
CA LEU A 371 -25.62 16.96 12.73
C LEU A 371 -26.67 17.71 13.56
N GLN A 372 -27.52 17.00 14.31
CA GLN A 372 -28.48 17.60 15.24
C GLN A 372 -27.77 18.43 16.30
N VAL A 373 -26.70 17.91 16.91
CA VAL A 373 -25.90 18.66 17.89
C VAL A 373 -25.27 19.90 17.25
N ARG A 374 -24.76 19.79 16.02
CA ARG A 374 -24.10 20.91 15.33
C ARG A 374 -25.07 22.02 14.93
N TYR A 375 -26.19 21.66 14.29
CA TYR A 375 -27.10 22.62 13.67
C TYR A 375 -28.30 22.98 14.55
N GLN A 376 -28.63 22.17 15.55
CA GLN A 376 -29.75 22.30 16.48
C GLN A 376 -31.14 22.20 15.85
N ASN A 377 -31.35 22.76 14.65
CA ASN A 377 -32.58 22.65 13.88
C ASN A 377 -32.29 22.41 12.40
N ILE A 378 -33.27 21.83 11.68
CA ILE A 378 -33.09 21.43 10.28
C ILE A 378 -32.93 22.64 9.34
N SER A 379 -33.55 23.78 9.66
CA SER A 379 -33.43 25.01 8.86
C SER A 379 -31.98 25.47 8.76
N ARG A 380 -31.22 25.45 9.86
CA ARG A 380 -29.79 25.82 9.86
C ARG A 380 -28.93 24.86 9.06
N LEU A 381 -29.26 23.57 9.07
CA LEU A 381 -28.60 22.60 8.20
C LEU A 381 -28.92 22.90 6.74
N ASN A 382 -30.19 23.12 6.41
CA ASN A 382 -30.64 23.46 5.06
C ASN A 382 -29.98 24.73 4.52
N ASP A 383 -29.83 25.77 5.34
CA ASP A 383 -29.10 26.98 4.97
C ASP A 383 -27.62 26.68 4.68
N ALA A 384 -26.99 25.84 5.49
CA ALA A 384 -25.57 25.51 5.38
C ALA A 384 -25.26 24.56 4.21
N TRP A 385 -26.12 23.58 3.98
CA TRP A 385 -25.99 22.55 2.94
C TRP A 385 -26.68 22.94 1.63
N LYS A 386 -27.42 24.06 1.61
CA LYS A 386 -28.26 24.49 0.48
C LYS A 386 -29.26 23.40 0.06
N SER A 387 -29.94 22.83 1.05
CA SER A 387 -30.91 21.73 0.91
C SER A 387 -32.30 22.13 1.44
N ASP A 388 -33.27 21.23 1.33
CA ASP A 388 -34.68 21.47 1.67
C ASP A 388 -35.33 20.33 2.51
N TYR A 389 -34.54 19.63 3.33
CA TYR A 389 -35.04 18.55 4.19
C TYR A 389 -36.11 19.04 5.18
N ILE A 390 -37.17 18.25 5.35
CA ILE A 390 -38.30 18.60 6.24
C ILE A 390 -37.91 18.41 7.71
N SER A 391 -37.06 17.43 8.01
CA SER A 391 -36.57 17.11 9.36
C SER A 391 -35.27 16.31 9.29
N PHE A 392 -34.61 16.10 10.43
CA PHE A 392 -33.48 15.18 10.51
C PHE A 392 -33.88 13.72 10.23
N THR A 393 -35.13 13.34 10.53
CA THR A 393 -35.67 12.02 10.16
C THR A 393 -35.80 11.88 8.65
N ASP A 394 -36.28 12.92 7.98
CA ASP A 394 -36.34 12.97 6.51
C ASP A 394 -34.95 12.87 5.87
N LEU A 395 -33.97 13.63 6.38
CA LEU A 395 -32.56 13.50 5.97
C LEU A 395 -32.04 12.05 6.12
N SER A 396 -32.36 11.37 7.23
CA SER A 396 -31.95 9.99 7.48
C SER A 396 -32.62 8.98 6.54
N LEU A 397 -33.84 9.25 6.07
CA LEU A 397 -34.55 8.41 5.10
C LEU A 397 -34.00 8.62 3.69
N GLN A 398 -33.65 9.85 3.33
CA GLN A 398 -33.12 10.20 2.02
C GLN A 398 -31.66 9.76 1.82
N LYS A 399 -30.88 9.62 2.92
CA LYS A 399 -29.48 9.17 2.90
C LYS A 399 -28.63 9.90 1.85
N PRO A 400 -28.59 11.25 1.89
CA PRO A 400 -27.87 12.01 0.88
C PRO A 400 -26.39 11.65 0.84
N LEU A 401 -25.77 11.82 -0.32
CA LEU A 401 -24.32 11.75 -0.49
C LEU A 401 -23.83 13.13 -0.93
N PRO A 402 -22.64 13.57 -0.47
CA PRO A 402 -22.08 14.85 -0.88
C PRO A 402 -21.91 14.86 -2.40
N SER A 403 -22.47 15.89 -3.04
CA SER A 403 -22.42 16.09 -4.50
C SER A 403 -21.29 17.03 -4.92
N ALA A 404 -20.93 17.96 -4.04
CA ALA A 404 -19.80 18.87 -4.16
C ALA A 404 -18.64 18.45 -3.24
N THR A 405 -17.49 19.08 -3.47
CA THR A 405 -16.19 18.53 -3.07
C THR A 405 -15.44 19.43 -2.09
N ASP A 406 -15.93 20.65 -1.88
CA ASP A 406 -15.42 21.61 -0.88
C ASP A 406 -16.55 22.52 -0.34
N ASP A 407 -17.76 21.98 -0.20
CA ASP A 407 -18.87 22.69 0.45
C ASP A 407 -19.04 22.29 1.92
N THR A 408 -20.01 22.90 2.60
CA THR A 408 -20.26 22.63 4.02
C THR A 408 -20.69 21.19 4.25
N GLN A 409 -21.48 20.61 3.35
CA GLN A 409 -21.90 19.22 3.42
C GLN A 409 -20.67 18.30 3.40
N MET A 410 -19.80 18.43 2.41
CA MET A 410 -18.59 17.63 2.31
C MET A 410 -17.69 17.76 3.54
N ARG A 411 -17.53 18.98 4.07
CA ARG A 411 -16.77 19.20 5.32
C ARG A 411 -17.37 18.49 6.53
N ASP A 412 -18.69 18.41 6.62
CA ASP A 412 -19.36 17.67 7.69
C ASP A 412 -19.18 16.15 7.55
N TYR A 413 -19.23 15.62 6.32
CA TYR A 413 -18.95 14.19 6.06
C TYR A 413 -17.49 13.84 6.38
N LEU A 414 -16.52 14.67 5.97
CA LEU A 414 -15.11 14.47 6.31
C LEU A 414 -14.84 14.60 7.83
N ALA A 415 -15.52 15.53 8.51
CA ALA A 415 -15.42 15.65 9.96
C ALA A 415 -16.00 14.41 10.66
N PHE A 416 -17.08 13.84 10.14
CA PHE A 416 -17.67 12.62 10.69
C PHE A 416 -16.86 11.36 10.35
N GLU A 417 -16.23 11.29 9.18
CA GLU A 417 -15.29 10.20 8.83
C GLU A 417 -14.20 10.04 9.88
N ARG A 418 -13.64 11.15 10.38
CA ARG A 418 -12.65 11.11 11.46
C ARG A 418 -13.22 10.50 12.75
N LYS A 419 -14.51 10.71 13.04
CA LYS A 419 -15.19 10.07 14.19
C LYS A 419 -15.40 8.57 13.98
N ILE A 420 -15.73 8.14 12.76
CA ILE A 420 -15.81 6.72 12.40
C ILE A 420 -14.48 6.02 12.71
N VAL A 421 -13.39 6.56 12.16
CA VAL A 421 -12.06 5.97 12.35
C VAL A 421 -11.65 6.00 13.82
N GLN A 422 -11.89 7.11 14.52
CA GLN A 422 -11.60 7.19 15.96
C GLN A 422 -12.35 6.12 16.76
N GLN A 423 -13.66 5.94 16.52
CA GLN A 423 -14.45 4.90 17.20
C GLN A 423 -13.93 3.50 16.87
N TYR A 424 -13.57 3.23 15.62
CA TYR A 424 -12.98 1.96 15.22
C TYR A 424 -11.69 1.66 16.00
N ILE A 425 -10.78 2.63 16.06
CA ILE A 425 -9.49 2.51 16.78
C ILE A 425 -9.72 2.28 18.27
N GLU A 426 -10.62 3.03 18.88
CA GLU A 426 -10.94 2.89 20.30
C GLU A 426 -11.55 1.51 20.61
N THR A 427 -12.47 1.02 19.77
CA THR A 427 -13.11 -0.28 19.91
C THR A 427 -12.10 -1.43 19.79
N THR A 428 -11.26 -1.46 18.75
CA THR A 428 -10.29 -2.55 18.55
C THR A 428 -9.22 -2.56 19.66
N LEU A 429 -8.68 -1.39 20.04
CA LEU A 429 -7.74 -1.28 21.15
C LEU A 429 -8.36 -1.74 22.47
N ARG A 430 -9.59 -1.31 22.79
CA ARG A 430 -10.30 -1.73 24.00
C ARG A 430 -10.48 -3.25 24.04
N CYS A 431 -10.96 -3.84 22.95
CA CYS A 431 -11.16 -5.29 22.85
C CYS A 431 -9.90 -6.09 23.13
N ILE A 432 -8.75 -5.65 22.62
CA ILE A 432 -7.48 -6.35 22.80
C ILE A 432 -6.89 -6.08 24.19
N ARG A 433 -6.83 -4.82 24.61
CA ARG A 433 -6.19 -4.41 25.88
C ARG A 433 -6.86 -4.95 27.12
N VAL A 434 -8.17 -5.17 27.09
CA VAL A 434 -8.90 -5.81 28.22
C VAL A 434 -8.37 -7.23 28.48
N ILE A 435 -7.88 -7.92 27.45
CA ILE A 435 -7.46 -9.32 27.53
C ILE A 435 -5.93 -9.45 27.60
N ASP A 436 -5.19 -8.64 26.83
CA ASP A 436 -3.72 -8.69 26.72
C ASP A 436 -3.12 -7.27 26.85
N PRO A 437 -3.14 -6.66 28.05
CA PRO A 437 -2.86 -5.25 28.25
C PRO A 437 -1.43 -4.83 27.89
N ASP A 438 -0.45 -5.73 28.04
CA ASP A 438 0.98 -5.44 27.87
C ASP A 438 1.51 -5.79 26.47
N ARG A 439 0.71 -6.42 25.60
CA ARG A 439 1.16 -6.84 24.27
C ARG A 439 1.13 -5.68 23.28
N PRO A 440 2.15 -5.52 22.43
CA PRO A 440 2.09 -4.57 21.33
C PRO A 440 0.91 -4.84 20.39
N ILE A 441 0.22 -3.77 19.99
CA ILE A 441 -0.85 -3.78 19.01
C ILE A 441 -0.45 -2.89 17.84
N PHE A 442 -0.32 -3.49 16.67
CA PHE A 442 -0.15 -2.81 15.40
C PHE A 442 -1.53 -2.50 14.81
N SER A 443 -1.64 -1.38 14.11
CA SER A 443 -2.86 -0.97 13.40
C SER A 443 -3.30 -1.98 12.34
N ASN A 444 -4.41 -1.64 11.67
CA ASN A 444 -4.75 -2.18 10.36
C ASN A 444 -3.52 -2.16 9.46
N ARG A 445 -3.28 -3.26 8.75
CA ARG A 445 -2.18 -3.36 7.79
C ARG A 445 -2.54 -2.60 6.53
N PHE A 446 -2.12 -1.34 6.45
CA PHE A 446 -2.46 -0.47 5.33
C PHE A 446 -1.81 -0.96 4.04
N MET A 447 -2.61 -1.09 2.97
CA MET A 447 -2.07 -1.32 1.63
C MET A 447 -1.41 -0.03 1.13
N ALA A 448 -0.12 -0.08 0.83
CA ALA A 448 0.65 1.12 0.47
C ALA A 448 0.15 1.83 -0.80
N SER A 449 -0.42 1.07 -1.75
CA SER A 449 -0.99 1.64 -2.98
C SER A 449 -2.21 2.53 -2.73
N ASP A 450 -2.88 2.40 -1.58
CA ASP A 450 -4.19 3.01 -1.33
C ASP A 450 -4.07 4.30 -0.50
N ILE A 451 -2.89 4.90 -0.46
CA ILE A 451 -2.55 6.03 0.40
C ILE A 451 -3.53 7.21 0.33
N GLY A 452 -4.06 7.54 -0.85
CA GLY A 452 -5.03 8.63 -1.00
C GLY A 452 -6.32 8.40 -0.21
N ALA A 453 -6.69 7.13 0.01
CA ALA A 453 -7.87 6.77 0.75
C ALA A 453 -7.75 7.15 2.24
N TYR A 454 -6.55 7.04 2.83
CA TYR A 454 -6.37 7.17 4.28
C TYR A 454 -5.32 8.21 4.74
N ALA A 455 -4.58 8.88 3.85
CA ALA A 455 -3.54 9.85 4.22
C ALA A 455 -4.04 10.93 5.19
N ARG A 456 -5.26 11.44 4.98
CA ARG A 456 -5.91 12.47 5.84
C ARG A 456 -6.38 11.96 7.21
N LEU A 457 -6.28 10.65 7.44
CA LEU A 457 -6.74 9.93 8.63
C LEU A 457 -5.58 9.34 9.43
N LEU A 458 -4.36 9.32 8.87
CA LEU A 458 -3.20 8.65 9.48
C LEU A 458 -2.85 9.18 10.88
N ASP A 459 -3.08 10.46 11.14
CA ASP A 459 -2.84 11.07 12.45
C ASP A 459 -3.68 10.43 13.57
N LEU A 460 -4.86 9.90 13.22
CA LEU A 460 -5.77 9.23 14.17
C LEU A 460 -5.22 7.88 14.65
N TYR A 461 -4.28 7.25 13.94
CA TYR A 461 -3.74 5.92 14.25
C TYR A 461 -2.63 5.93 15.32
N LYS A 462 -2.26 7.11 15.84
CA LYS A 462 -1.30 7.27 16.94
C LYS A 462 -1.60 6.50 18.24
N PRO A 463 -2.85 6.13 18.60
CA PRO A 463 -3.11 5.32 19.79
C PRO A 463 -2.57 3.88 19.72
N TYR A 464 -2.33 3.32 18.54
CA TYR A 464 -1.67 2.01 18.42
C TYR A 464 -0.19 2.07 18.87
N ASP A 465 0.40 0.93 19.22
CA ASP A 465 1.82 0.89 19.59
C ASP A 465 2.73 0.95 18.37
N GLY A 466 2.28 0.41 17.25
CA GLY A 466 2.95 0.43 15.96
C GLY A 466 1.95 0.50 14.80
N ILE A 467 2.45 0.75 13.61
CA ILE A 467 1.65 0.77 12.38
C ILE A 467 1.99 -0.44 11.51
N GLY A 468 0.97 -1.21 11.14
CA GLY A 468 1.11 -2.27 10.15
C GLY A 468 1.02 -1.69 8.74
N VAL A 469 1.94 -2.07 7.85
CA VAL A 469 1.91 -1.65 6.44
C VAL A 469 2.20 -2.85 5.55
N ASN A 470 1.33 -3.12 4.58
CA ASN A 470 1.62 -4.03 3.48
C ASN A 470 2.22 -3.21 2.34
N LEU A 471 3.44 -3.55 1.94
CA LEU A 471 4.18 -2.85 0.89
C LEU A 471 4.66 -3.85 -0.15
N TYR A 472 3.95 -3.88 -1.27
CA TYR A 472 4.37 -4.61 -2.45
C TYR A 472 5.15 -3.65 -3.35
N PRO A 473 6.47 -3.86 -3.51
CA PRO A 473 7.32 -2.92 -4.22
C PRO A 473 6.95 -2.90 -5.70
N ALA A 474 6.90 -1.71 -6.29
CA ALA A 474 6.61 -1.57 -7.71
C ALA A 474 7.72 -2.16 -8.62
N ASN A 475 8.86 -2.54 -8.02
CA ASN A 475 10.04 -3.13 -8.66
C ASN A 475 10.48 -2.34 -9.89
N ARG A 476 10.52 -1.00 -9.75
CA ARG A 476 10.91 -0.04 -10.80
C ARG A 476 12.39 0.30 -10.79
N GLY A 477 13.03 0.07 -9.67
CA GLY A 477 14.47 0.15 -9.48
C GLY A 477 14.91 -0.89 -8.47
N GLU A 478 16.20 -0.89 -8.18
CA GLU A 478 16.76 -1.73 -7.13
C GLU A 478 16.26 -1.28 -5.76
N GLY A 479 15.71 -2.20 -4.97
CA GLY A 479 15.27 -1.91 -3.61
C GLY A 479 14.03 -1.04 -3.52
N LEU A 480 13.91 -0.32 -2.42
CA LEU A 480 12.85 0.68 -2.23
C LEU A 480 13.13 1.90 -3.10
N SER A 481 12.12 2.34 -3.84
CA SER A 481 12.12 3.65 -4.47
C SER A 481 12.11 4.77 -3.43
N ALA A 482 12.51 5.97 -3.86
CA ALA A 482 12.39 7.17 -3.04
C ALA A 482 10.93 7.43 -2.62
N GLY A 483 9.95 7.08 -3.46
CA GLY A 483 8.53 7.20 -3.17
C GLY A 483 8.08 6.26 -2.06
N GLU A 484 8.41 4.97 -2.16
CA GLU A 484 8.09 3.97 -1.14
C GLU A 484 8.79 4.30 0.20
N THR A 485 10.03 4.78 0.15
CA THR A 485 10.76 5.25 1.34
C THR A 485 10.09 6.45 1.98
N ALA A 486 9.71 7.46 1.19
CA ALA A 486 9.02 8.66 1.68
C ALA A 486 7.64 8.32 2.25
N PHE A 487 6.94 7.36 1.65
CA PHE A 487 5.66 6.86 2.13
C PHE A 487 5.78 6.24 3.53
N LEU A 488 6.73 5.31 3.73
CA LEU A 488 6.98 4.74 5.06
C LEU A 488 7.40 5.82 6.07
N LYS A 489 8.21 6.80 5.63
CA LYS A 489 8.58 7.93 6.48
C LYS A 489 7.36 8.78 6.86
N MET A 490 6.40 8.99 5.97
CA MET A 490 5.18 9.75 6.25
C MET A 490 4.34 9.11 7.36
N PHE A 491 4.19 7.78 7.33
CA PHE A 491 3.55 7.05 8.43
C PHE A 491 4.22 7.32 9.77
N TYR A 492 5.55 7.24 9.79
CA TYR A 492 6.33 7.52 10.99
C TYR A 492 6.23 9.00 11.43
N ASP A 493 6.33 9.95 10.51
CA ASP A 493 6.27 11.39 10.81
C ASP A 493 4.90 11.80 11.37
N LEU A 494 3.81 11.25 10.82
CA LEU A 494 2.43 11.60 11.24
C LEU A 494 2.01 10.91 12.54
N THR A 495 2.47 9.68 12.79
CA THR A 495 2.04 8.91 13.97
C THR A 495 3.07 8.93 15.10
N GLY A 496 4.35 9.10 14.79
CA GLY A 496 5.48 8.91 15.70
C GLY A 496 5.72 7.46 16.10
N LYS A 497 5.09 6.49 15.41
CA LYS A 497 5.08 5.07 15.80
C LYS A 497 5.97 4.19 14.90
N PRO A 498 6.60 3.14 15.44
CA PRO A 498 7.34 2.18 14.64
C PRO A 498 6.43 1.46 13.64
N ILE A 499 7.00 1.07 12.51
CA ILE A 499 6.33 0.39 11.42
C ILE A 499 6.77 -1.07 11.37
N LEU A 500 5.81 -1.96 11.13
CA LEU A 500 6.07 -3.35 10.79
C LEU A 500 5.54 -3.60 9.37
N ILE A 501 6.42 -4.01 8.46
CA ILE A 501 6.00 -4.38 7.10
C ILE A 501 5.33 -5.76 7.21
N GLY A 502 4.00 -5.77 7.18
CA GLY A 502 3.18 -6.95 7.45
C GLY A 502 3.07 -7.91 6.27
N GLU A 503 3.24 -7.40 5.06
CA GLU A 503 3.37 -8.18 3.83
C GLU A 503 4.28 -7.46 2.84
N TRP A 504 5.12 -8.23 2.18
CA TRP A 504 5.81 -7.83 0.96
C TRP A 504 6.21 -9.09 0.20
N SER A 505 6.39 -8.95 -1.11
CA SER A 505 6.86 -10.04 -1.98
C SER A 505 7.48 -9.46 -3.25
N VAL A 506 8.19 -10.30 -4.00
CA VAL A 506 8.67 -9.94 -5.33
C VAL A 506 8.25 -11.07 -6.27
N PRO A 507 7.40 -10.83 -7.28
CA PRO A 507 7.06 -11.84 -8.28
C PRO A 507 8.05 -11.85 -9.44
N ALA A 508 8.17 -12.97 -10.17
CA ALA A 508 9.00 -13.04 -11.37
C ALA A 508 8.33 -13.78 -12.54
N VAL A 509 8.60 -13.27 -13.75
CA VAL A 509 7.94 -13.71 -15.00
C VAL A 509 8.29 -15.16 -15.38
N ASP A 510 9.54 -15.57 -15.19
CA ASP A 510 10.06 -16.91 -15.53
C ASP A 510 9.59 -18.05 -14.60
N SER A 511 8.60 -17.79 -13.73
CA SER A 511 8.08 -18.77 -12.77
C SER A 511 7.36 -19.96 -13.44
N GLY A 512 6.89 -19.77 -14.67
CA GLY A 512 6.02 -20.71 -15.38
C GLY A 512 4.53 -20.60 -15.02
N LEU A 513 4.17 -19.76 -14.04
CA LEU A 513 2.78 -19.54 -13.62
C LEU A 513 2.05 -18.52 -14.49
N TYR A 514 2.81 -17.68 -15.18
CA TYR A 514 2.27 -16.57 -15.93
C TYR A 514 2.23 -16.92 -17.42
N ASP A 515 1.01 -17.03 -17.94
CA ASP A 515 0.75 -17.19 -19.37
C ASP A 515 0.17 -15.89 -19.93
N PRO A 516 0.96 -15.07 -20.65
CA PRO A 516 0.47 -13.84 -21.28
C PRO A 516 -0.64 -14.07 -22.31
N ALA A 517 -0.76 -15.28 -22.87
CA ALA A 517 -1.85 -15.64 -23.78
C ALA A 517 -3.17 -15.89 -23.03
N GLN A 518 -3.11 -16.09 -21.70
CA GLN A 518 -4.27 -16.26 -20.83
C GLN A 518 -4.21 -15.23 -19.68
N PRO A 519 -4.46 -13.94 -19.95
CA PRO A 519 -4.38 -12.90 -18.92
C PRO A 519 -5.45 -13.03 -17.83
N GLN A 520 -6.53 -13.77 -18.10
CA GLN A 520 -7.53 -14.11 -17.09
C GLN A 520 -6.93 -15.01 -16.00
N GLY A 521 -7.15 -14.64 -14.74
CA GLY A 521 -6.61 -15.36 -13.58
C GLY A 521 -5.16 -15.04 -13.22
N LEU A 522 -4.54 -14.02 -13.82
CA LEU A 522 -3.27 -13.49 -13.31
C LEU A 522 -3.53 -12.65 -12.04
N ASP A 523 -2.74 -12.85 -11.00
CA ASP A 523 -2.80 -12.03 -9.79
C ASP A 523 -2.37 -10.59 -10.08
N TRP A 524 -2.90 -9.63 -9.31
CA TRP A 524 -2.59 -8.21 -9.45
C TRP A 524 -1.07 -7.93 -9.38
N SER A 525 -0.31 -8.75 -8.65
CA SER A 525 1.14 -8.61 -8.49
C SER A 525 1.91 -8.90 -9.79
N TRP A 526 1.27 -9.48 -10.81
CA TRP A 526 1.88 -9.71 -12.12
C TRP A 526 2.48 -8.43 -12.73
N ASN A 527 1.80 -7.29 -12.54
CA ASN A 527 2.27 -6.00 -13.05
C ASN A 527 3.56 -5.50 -12.39
N GLU A 528 3.93 -6.11 -11.26
CA GLU A 528 5.11 -5.80 -10.46
C GLU A 528 6.21 -6.85 -10.65
N ALA A 529 6.01 -7.83 -11.53
CA ALA A 529 6.95 -8.93 -11.70
C ALA A 529 8.29 -8.45 -12.29
N VAL A 530 9.37 -8.96 -11.70
CA VAL A 530 10.71 -8.84 -12.25
C VAL A 530 10.94 -9.90 -13.33
N ILE A 531 11.97 -9.71 -14.14
CA ILE A 531 12.15 -10.54 -15.35
C ILE A 531 12.43 -12.01 -15.06
N ASP A 532 13.13 -12.34 -13.96
CA ASP A 532 13.50 -13.72 -13.63
C ASP A 532 13.70 -14.00 -12.13
N GLN A 533 13.82 -15.27 -11.73
CA GLN A 533 14.03 -15.66 -10.33
C GLN A 533 15.35 -15.16 -9.74
N SER A 534 16.38 -14.90 -10.56
CA SER A 534 17.64 -14.33 -10.08
C SER A 534 17.41 -12.88 -9.65
N ARG A 535 16.70 -12.10 -10.47
CA ARG A 535 16.28 -10.73 -10.15
C ARG A 535 15.36 -10.70 -8.94
N ARG A 536 14.46 -11.67 -8.82
CA ARG A 536 13.58 -11.81 -7.67
C ARG A 536 14.38 -11.93 -6.38
N ALA A 537 15.37 -12.82 -6.38
CA ALA A 537 16.25 -13.06 -5.25
C ALA A 537 17.08 -11.82 -4.89
N MET A 538 17.67 -11.14 -5.88
CA MET A 538 18.48 -9.94 -5.64
C MET A 538 17.64 -8.76 -5.14
N GLN A 539 16.45 -8.57 -5.70
CA GLN A 539 15.52 -7.53 -5.27
C GLN A 539 15.03 -7.81 -3.84
N ALA A 540 14.71 -9.06 -3.51
CA ALA A 540 14.33 -9.46 -2.16
C ALA A 540 15.45 -9.21 -1.13
N ARG A 541 16.70 -9.55 -1.49
CA ARG A 541 17.87 -9.18 -0.68
C ARG A 541 17.91 -7.67 -0.46
N ARG A 542 17.79 -6.87 -1.53
CA ARG A 542 17.95 -5.43 -1.43
C ARG A 542 16.86 -4.80 -0.56
N LEU A 543 15.61 -5.18 -0.78
CA LEU A 543 14.47 -4.70 0.02
C LEU A 543 14.65 -5.03 1.50
N SER A 544 15.14 -6.24 1.82
CA SER A 544 15.43 -6.64 3.20
C SER A 544 16.44 -5.69 3.88
N LEU A 545 17.48 -5.28 3.16
CA LEU A 545 18.48 -4.31 3.63
C LEU A 545 17.88 -2.91 3.78
N ASP A 546 17.11 -2.45 2.78
CA ASP A 546 16.50 -1.13 2.82
C ASP A 546 15.49 -1.01 3.97
N PHE A 547 14.62 -2.02 4.17
CA PHE A 547 13.71 -2.06 5.32
C PHE A 547 14.46 -2.00 6.65
N TYR A 548 15.53 -2.80 6.82
CA TYR A 548 16.30 -2.79 8.06
C TYR A 548 16.96 -1.43 8.33
N ASN A 549 17.48 -0.79 7.29
CA ASN A 549 18.15 0.51 7.39
C ASN A 549 17.19 1.67 7.72
N LEU A 550 15.87 1.50 7.58
CA LEU A 550 14.89 2.48 8.05
C LEU A 550 14.77 2.38 9.59
N PRO A 551 15.14 3.44 10.33
CA PRO A 551 15.29 3.35 11.79
C PRO A 551 13.96 3.18 12.52
N PHE A 552 12.83 3.46 11.87
CA PHE A 552 11.49 3.28 12.41
C PHE A 552 10.81 1.97 11.97
N VAL A 553 11.46 1.15 11.14
CA VAL A 553 10.93 -0.18 10.76
C VAL A 553 11.49 -1.22 11.73
N VAL A 554 10.62 -2.01 12.35
CA VAL A 554 10.99 -3.03 13.36
C VAL A 554 10.94 -4.47 12.84
N GLY A 555 10.49 -4.65 11.59
CA GLY A 555 10.51 -5.93 10.91
C GLY A 555 9.88 -5.88 9.52
N ALA A 556 10.11 -6.94 8.75
CA ALA A 556 9.49 -7.15 7.45
C ALA A 556 9.11 -8.61 7.24
N HIS A 557 7.85 -8.84 6.88
CA HIS A 557 7.22 -10.16 6.83
C HIS A 557 6.94 -10.58 5.39
N TRP A 558 7.63 -11.62 4.93
CA TRP A 558 7.47 -12.15 3.59
C TRP A 558 6.09 -12.81 3.42
N PHE A 559 5.37 -12.41 2.38
CA PHE A 559 4.12 -13.02 1.95
C PHE A 559 4.34 -13.68 0.57
N THR A 560 4.41 -14.99 0.42
CA THR A 560 3.91 -16.03 1.34
C THR A 560 4.71 -17.34 1.23
N TRP A 561 4.24 -18.41 1.89
CA TRP A 561 4.91 -19.71 1.93
C TRP A 561 5.01 -20.36 0.54
N GLN A 562 3.89 -20.44 -0.19
CA GLN A 562 3.79 -21.16 -1.46
C GLN A 562 3.18 -20.27 -2.55
N ASP A 563 3.60 -20.49 -3.79
CA ASP A 563 2.97 -19.90 -4.97
C ASP A 563 1.49 -20.31 -5.07
N ILE A 564 0.71 -19.49 -5.77
CA ILE A 564 -0.71 -19.75 -6.03
C ILE A 564 -0.85 -20.11 -7.51
N ASP A 565 -1.51 -21.22 -7.79
CA ASP A 565 -1.78 -21.69 -9.16
C ASP A 565 -3.20 -22.26 -9.25
N THR A 566 -4.19 -21.38 -9.38
CA THR A 566 -5.60 -21.74 -9.63
C THR A 566 -6.10 -21.05 -10.89
N PRO A 567 -7.21 -21.51 -11.52
CA PRO A 567 -7.78 -20.85 -12.69
C PRO A 567 -8.13 -19.37 -12.45
N GLU A 568 -8.49 -19.01 -11.22
CA GLU A 568 -8.91 -17.67 -10.81
C GLU A 568 -7.72 -16.80 -10.36
N ARG A 569 -6.60 -17.42 -9.96
CA ARG A 569 -5.46 -16.70 -9.39
C ARG A 569 -4.14 -17.46 -9.55
N ARG A 570 -3.21 -16.85 -10.29
CA ARG A 570 -1.84 -17.33 -10.48
C ARG A 570 -0.83 -16.28 -10.02
N ALA A 571 0.02 -16.63 -9.06
CA ALA A 571 0.96 -15.69 -8.42
C ALA A 571 2.28 -16.35 -8.00
N ASN A 572 3.41 -15.78 -8.44
CA ASN A 572 4.76 -16.17 -8.02
C ASN A 572 5.22 -15.41 -6.77
N ARG A 573 4.60 -15.66 -5.61
CA ARG A 573 4.90 -14.96 -4.34
C ARG A 573 5.45 -15.86 -3.24
N GLY A 574 5.48 -17.17 -3.47
CA GLY A 574 5.92 -18.19 -2.52
C GLY A 574 7.42 -18.24 -2.29
N LEU A 575 7.84 -18.66 -1.10
CA LEU A 575 9.18 -19.25 -0.89
C LEU A 575 9.30 -20.63 -1.57
N MET A 576 8.16 -21.29 -1.73
CA MET A 576 7.97 -22.61 -2.34
C MET A 576 7.16 -22.51 -3.63
N ARG A 577 7.50 -23.37 -4.57
CA ARG A 577 6.72 -23.66 -5.78
C ARG A 577 5.50 -24.51 -5.44
N ILE A 578 4.56 -24.61 -6.38
CA ILE A 578 3.38 -25.47 -6.23
C ILE A 578 3.77 -26.97 -6.15
N ASP A 579 4.88 -27.36 -6.77
CA ASP A 579 5.43 -28.72 -6.75
C ASP A 579 6.17 -29.09 -5.44
N GLY A 580 6.14 -28.20 -4.44
CA GLY A 580 6.76 -28.41 -3.14
C GLY A 580 8.29 -28.22 -3.11
N LYS A 581 8.91 -27.73 -4.18
CA LYS A 581 10.34 -27.37 -4.20
C LYS A 581 10.55 -25.90 -3.80
N PRO A 582 11.63 -25.56 -3.08
CA PRO A 582 11.95 -24.18 -2.78
C PRO A 582 12.39 -23.41 -4.03
N TRP A 583 12.16 -22.10 -4.04
CA TRP A 583 12.85 -21.19 -4.95
C TRP A 583 14.28 -20.96 -4.46
N GLU A 584 15.19 -21.88 -4.80
CA GLU A 584 16.56 -21.96 -4.23
C GLU A 584 17.34 -20.64 -4.26
N LYS A 585 17.30 -19.92 -5.38
CA LYS A 585 17.97 -18.61 -5.49
C LYS A 585 17.46 -17.61 -4.45
N LEU A 586 16.15 -17.58 -4.24
CA LEU A 586 15.49 -16.66 -3.32
C LEU A 586 15.78 -17.04 -1.86
N THR A 587 15.62 -18.31 -1.51
CA THR A 587 15.85 -18.79 -0.13
C THR A 587 17.32 -18.69 0.28
N GLU A 588 18.25 -18.90 -0.65
CA GLU A 588 19.68 -18.69 -0.42
C GLU A 588 20.02 -17.20 -0.19
N GLN A 589 19.40 -16.28 -0.94
CA GLN A 589 19.57 -14.85 -0.69
C GLN A 589 19.01 -14.44 0.67
N PHE A 590 17.86 -14.99 1.08
CA PHE A 590 17.32 -14.76 2.43
C PHE A 590 18.25 -15.26 3.53
N ARG A 591 18.79 -16.48 3.40
CA ARG A 591 19.75 -17.03 4.35
C ARG A 591 20.92 -16.09 4.58
N GLN A 592 21.53 -15.59 3.50
CA GLN A 592 22.69 -14.70 3.57
C GLN A 592 22.34 -13.32 4.14
N VAL A 593 21.25 -12.70 3.65
CA VAL A 593 20.89 -11.32 4.03
C VAL A 593 20.36 -11.25 5.46
N HIS A 594 19.55 -12.22 5.89
CA HIS A 594 19.06 -12.28 7.26
C HIS A 594 20.19 -12.55 8.25
N ALA A 595 21.13 -13.45 7.94
CA ALA A 595 22.32 -13.63 8.78
C ALA A 595 23.12 -12.32 8.92
N SER A 596 23.24 -11.53 7.85
CA SER A 596 23.89 -10.22 7.89
C SER A 596 23.14 -9.23 8.77
N ILE A 597 21.81 -9.14 8.62
CA ILE A 597 20.92 -8.27 9.40
C ILE A 597 20.91 -8.64 10.89
N LEU A 598 20.89 -9.94 11.19
CA LEU A 598 20.71 -10.42 12.55
C LEU A 598 22.00 -10.41 13.38
N ASN A 599 23.17 -10.40 12.74
CA ASN A 599 24.48 -10.30 13.38
C ASN A 599 25.04 -8.86 13.44
N ARG A 600 24.30 -7.88 12.93
CA ARG A 600 24.65 -6.45 12.92
C ARG A 600 24.00 -5.72 14.09
#